data_AF-A0A4Q7LBP3-F1
#
_entry.id   AF-A0A4Q7LBP3-F1
#
_cell.length_a   1.000
_cell.length_b   1.000
_cell.length_c   1.000
_cell.angle_alpha   90.00
_cell.angle_beta   90.00
_cell.angle_gamma   90.00
#
_symmetry.space_group_name_H-M   'P 1'
#
loop_
_entity.id
_entity.type
_entity.pdbx_description
1 polymer ?
#
loop_
_entity_poly.entity_id
_entity_poly.type
_entity_poly.pdbx_seq_one_letter_code
_entity_poly.pdbx_strand_id
1 'polypeptide(L)'
;MNDAGDQQARALRQVEALRLRCEGAADGLAVMQGVKLCLLHRVAPPDWLAQEFVRRHHLVADAHVASWDDAFGRPWPKRTRLASVRRHLALVRQVHSEVWRLAVEHPGRGIRREHLFTDVSLTLNREGLSPGGVERLYYQALAQGFVNVAQWRRSMLALGGSVRKQGLKAAYRQAIDTSTV
;
A
#
# COMPACT_ATOMS: atom_id res chain seq x y z
N MET A 1 -13.66 19.21 1.36
CA MET A 1 -13.57 18.34 2.56
C MET A 1 -14.53 17.15 2.39
N ASN A 2 -14.25 16.25 1.44
CA ASN A 2 -15.00 14.99 1.19
C ASN A 2 -14.08 13.74 1.26
N ASP A 3 -12.85 13.91 1.74
CA ASP A 3 -11.76 12.93 1.61
C ASP A 3 -12.04 11.62 2.35
N ALA A 4 -12.69 11.68 3.51
CA ALA A 4 -13.02 10.47 4.28
C ALA A 4 -14.00 9.55 3.53
N GLY A 5 -15.08 10.10 2.95
CA GLY A 5 -16.05 9.31 2.18
C GLY A 5 -15.44 8.71 0.91
N ASP A 6 -14.59 9.49 0.23
CA ASP A 6 -13.88 9.02 -0.98
C ASP A 6 -12.90 7.88 -0.66
N GLN A 7 -12.20 7.95 0.46
CA GLN A 7 -11.30 6.90 0.95
C GLN A 7 -12.06 5.62 1.31
N GLN A 8 -13.17 5.75 2.03
CA GLN A 8 -14.03 4.61 2.38
C GLN A 8 -14.60 3.92 1.13
N ALA A 9 -15.13 4.70 0.19
CA ALA A 9 -15.64 4.16 -1.08
C ALA A 9 -14.55 3.47 -1.91
N ARG A 10 -13.32 4.01 -1.89
CA ARG A 10 -12.17 3.38 -2.54
C ARG A 10 -11.77 2.07 -1.86
N ALA A 11 -11.73 2.04 -0.54
CA ALA A 11 -11.43 0.84 0.23
C ALA A 11 -12.43 -0.28 -0.10
N LEU A 12 -13.73 0.03 -0.13
CA LEU A 12 -14.77 -0.93 -0.49
C LEU A 12 -14.62 -1.44 -1.92
N ARG A 13 -14.27 -0.59 -2.90
CA ARG A 13 -13.95 -1.05 -4.27
C ARG A 13 -12.74 -1.98 -4.31
N GLN A 14 -11.72 -1.72 -3.48
CA GLN A 14 -10.56 -2.61 -3.37
C GLN A 14 -10.92 -3.94 -2.72
N VAL A 15 -11.77 -3.92 -1.68
CA VAL A 15 -12.30 -5.13 -1.04
C VAL A 15 -13.08 -5.95 -2.07
N GLU A 16 -13.97 -5.33 -2.85
CA GLU A 16 -14.74 -6.07 -3.86
C GLU A 16 -13.84 -6.65 -4.96
N ALA A 17 -12.75 -5.96 -5.35
CA ALA A 17 -11.77 -6.52 -6.27
C ALA A 17 -11.04 -7.76 -5.70
N LEU A 18 -10.94 -7.90 -4.37
CA LEU A 18 -10.38 -9.11 -3.73
C LEU A 18 -11.35 -10.28 -3.75
N ARG A 19 -12.66 -10.03 -3.89
CA ARG A 19 -13.70 -11.08 -3.89
C ARG A 19 -13.42 -12.16 -4.93
N LEU A 20 -13.05 -11.77 -6.15
CA LEU A 20 -12.70 -12.71 -7.24
C LEU A 20 -11.50 -13.61 -6.91
N ARG A 21 -10.63 -13.21 -5.97
CA ARG A 21 -9.50 -14.04 -5.52
C ARG A 21 -9.92 -14.99 -4.40
N CYS A 22 -10.92 -14.62 -3.62
CA CYS A 22 -11.50 -15.45 -2.58
C CYS A 22 -12.44 -16.52 -3.18
N GLU A 23 -13.20 -16.15 -4.21
CA GLU A 23 -14.11 -17.04 -4.94
C GLU A 23 -13.31 -18.03 -5.81
N GLY A 24 -13.41 -19.32 -5.49
CA GLY A 24 -12.88 -20.41 -6.32
C GLY A 24 -11.47 -20.91 -5.99
N ALA A 25 -10.66 -20.17 -5.22
CA ALA A 25 -9.25 -20.54 -5.05
C ALA A 25 -8.64 -20.22 -3.68
N ALA A 26 -9.28 -20.63 -2.56
CA ALA A 26 -8.65 -20.82 -1.25
C ALA A 26 -7.73 -19.69 -0.68
N ASP A 27 -7.70 -18.49 -1.28
CA ASP A 27 -6.69 -17.46 -1.03
C ASP A 27 -7.05 -16.70 0.26
N GLY A 28 -6.67 -17.28 1.40
CA GLY A 28 -6.96 -16.69 2.71
C GLY A 28 -6.21 -15.40 2.97
N LEU A 29 -5.14 -15.12 2.21
CA LEU A 29 -4.43 -13.86 2.30
C LEU A 29 -5.30 -12.73 1.75
N ALA A 30 -6.10 -12.99 0.71
CA ALA A 30 -7.06 -12.02 0.21
C ALA A 30 -8.13 -11.67 1.26
N VAL A 31 -8.57 -12.64 2.07
CA VAL A 31 -9.48 -12.43 3.21
C VAL A 31 -8.83 -11.53 4.27
N MET A 32 -7.60 -11.85 4.70
CA MET A 32 -6.86 -11.03 5.67
C MET A 32 -6.62 -9.61 5.13
N GLN A 33 -6.31 -9.48 3.84
CA GLN A 33 -6.12 -8.19 3.18
C GLN A 33 -7.43 -7.37 3.15
N GLY A 34 -8.56 -8.01 2.88
CA GLY A 34 -9.87 -7.36 2.91
C GLY A 34 -10.22 -6.85 4.30
N VAL A 35 -10.04 -7.68 5.34
CA VAL A 35 -10.31 -7.30 6.73
C VAL A 35 -9.42 -6.13 7.15
N LYS A 36 -8.12 -6.18 6.80
CA LYS A 36 -7.19 -5.07 7.04
C LYS A 36 -7.69 -3.76 6.40
N LEU A 37 -8.09 -3.78 5.13
CA LEU A 37 -8.60 -2.58 4.44
C LEU A 37 -9.83 -2.01 5.15
N CYS A 38 -10.74 -2.88 5.60
CA CYS A 38 -11.93 -2.45 6.31
C CYS A 38 -11.59 -1.75 7.64
N LEU A 39 -10.71 -2.36 8.44
CA LEU A 39 -10.26 -1.82 9.72
C LEU A 39 -9.49 -0.49 9.56
N LEU A 40 -8.56 -0.44 8.60
CA LEU A 40 -7.74 0.75 8.34
C LEU A 40 -8.60 1.96 7.95
N HIS A 41 -9.65 1.73 7.15
CA HIS A 41 -10.54 2.79 6.66
C HIS A 41 -11.82 2.96 7.49
N ARG A 42 -11.93 2.25 8.62
CA ARG A 42 -13.09 2.28 9.52
C ARG A 42 -14.42 2.06 8.79
N VAL A 43 -14.44 1.09 7.87
CA VAL A 43 -15.64 0.64 7.17
C VAL A 43 -16.05 -0.73 7.68
N ALA A 44 -17.36 -1.00 7.71
CA ALA A 44 -17.85 -2.33 8.01
C ALA A 44 -17.43 -3.30 6.88
N PRO A 45 -16.97 -4.52 7.20
CA PRO A 45 -16.67 -5.52 6.19
C PRO A 45 -17.96 -5.94 5.46
N PRO A 46 -17.93 -6.15 4.14
CA PRO A 46 -19.05 -6.75 3.42
C PRO A 46 -19.38 -8.16 3.93
N ASP A 47 -20.63 -8.58 3.81
CA ASP A 47 -21.12 -9.87 4.34
C ASP A 47 -20.26 -11.06 3.86
N TRP A 48 -19.92 -11.10 2.57
CA TRP A 48 -19.11 -12.18 2.00
C TRP A 48 -17.74 -12.30 2.68
N LEU A 49 -17.11 -11.16 3.01
CA LEU A 49 -15.79 -11.12 3.62
C LEU A 49 -15.88 -11.53 5.09
N ALA A 50 -16.91 -11.05 5.80
CA ALA A 50 -17.15 -11.43 7.19
C ALA A 50 -17.43 -12.94 7.32
N GLN A 51 -18.29 -13.48 6.45
CA GLN A 51 -18.61 -14.91 6.40
C GLN A 51 -17.36 -15.75 6.12
N GLU A 52 -16.55 -15.36 5.14
CA GLU A 52 -15.34 -16.11 4.79
C GLU A 52 -14.27 -16.06 5.90
N PHE A 53 -14.12 -14.92 6.58
CA PHE A 53 -13.25 -14.81 7.75
C PHE A 53 -13.73 -15.71 8.90
N VAL A 54 -15.01 -15.66 9.25
CA VAL A 54 -15.61 -16.49 10.31
C VAL A 54 -15.47 -17.98 9.98
N ARG A 55 -15.76 -18.37 8.74
CA ARG A 55 -15.61 -19.76 8.28
C ARG A 55 -14.17 -20.27 8.49
N ARG A 56 -13.16 -19.50 8.08
CA ARG A 56 -11.74 -19.88 8.26
C ARG A 56 -11.31 -19.84 9.72
N HIS A 57 -11.83 -18.91 10.49
CA HIS A 57 -11.62 -18.87 11.93
C HIS A 57 -12.15 -20.15 12.60
N HIS A 58 -13.36 -20.60 12.27
CA HIS A 58 -13.91 -21.86 12.79
C HIS A 58 -13.05 -23.07 12.43
N LEU A 59 -12.47 -23.14 11.22
CA LEU A 59 -11.53 -24.22 10.88
C LEU A 59 -10.37 -24.34 11.87
N VAL A 60 -9.87 -23.21 12.39
CA VAL A 60 -8.80 -23.20 13.40
C VAL A 60 -9.37 -23.47 14.79
N ALA A 61 -10.45 -22.78 15.17
CA ALA A 61 -11.04 -22.87 16.50
C ALA A 61 -11.54 -24.28 16.84
N ASP A 62 -12.11 -24.97 15.86
CA ASP A 62 -12.64 -26.33 15.99
C ASP A 62 -11.57 -27.41 15.66
N ALA A 63 -10.30 -27.00 15.53
CA ALA A 63 -9.15 -27.86 15.24
C ALA A 63 -9.26 -28.70 13.95
N HIS A 64 -10.00 -28.22 12.94
CA HIS A 64 -10.06 -28.85 11.61
C HIS A 64 -8.78 -28.66 10.80
N VAL A 65 -7.96 -27.64 11.11
CA VAL A 65 -6.63 -27.44 10.55
C VAL A 65 -5.58 -27.25 11.65
N ALA A 66 -4.34 -27.60 11.35
CA ALA A 66 -3.24 -27.59 12.33
C ALA A 66 -2.69 -26.18 12.62
N SER A 67 -2.94 -25.21 11.74
CA SER A 67 -2.39 -23.86 11.88
C SER A 67 -3.22 -22.78 11.19
N TRP A 68 -3.02 -21.53 11.62
CA TRP A 68 -3.55 -20.36 10.92
C TRP A 68 -3.05 -20.25 9.48
N ASP A 69 -1.82 -20.71 9.21
CA ASP A 69 -1.26 -20.73 7.85
C ASP A 69 -2.04 -21.68 6.93
N ASP A 70 -2.61 -22.77 7.47
CA ASP A 70 -3.43 -23.70 6.69
C ASP A 70 -4.83 -23.12 6.43
N ALA A 71 -5.38 -22.36 7.38
CA ALA A 71 -6.67 -21.70 7.23
C ALA A 71 -6.60 -20.44 6.33
N PHE A 72 -5.57 -19.61 6.47
CA PHE A 72 -5.47 -18.29 5.83
C PHE A 72 -4.36 -18.20 4.79
N GLY A 73 -3.56 -19.25 4.60
CA GLY A 73 -2.40 -19.21 3.73
C GLY A 73 -1.19 -18.55 4.40
N ARG A 74 -0.01 -18.82 3.85
CA ARG A 74 1.25 -18.25 4.34
C ARG A 74 1.52 -16.91 3.67
N PRO A 75 1.72 -15.81 4.42
CA PRO A 75 2.02 -14.52 3.81
C PRO A 75 3.34 -14.51 3.02
N TRP A 76 4.25 -15.43 3.37
CA TRP A 76 5.52 -15.61 2.69
C TRP A 76 5.76 -17.11 2.42
N PRO A 77 6.38 -17.48 1.29
CA PRO A 77 6.76 -18.85 1.03
C PRO A 77 7.61 -19.47 2.16
N LYS A 78 7.57 -20.80 2.27
CA LYS A 78 8.44 -21.51 3.21
C LYS A 78 9.91 -21.17 2.90
N ARG A 79 10.70 -20.97 3.96
CA ARG A 79 12.13 -20.57 3.89
C ARG A 79 12.40 -19.15 3.37
N THR A 80 11.39 -18.29 3.28
CA THR A 80 11.63 -16.87 3.05
C THR A 80 12.45 -16.26 4.19
N ARG A 81 13.56 -15.59 3.86
CA ARG A 81 14.40 -14.89 4.83
C ARG A 81 13.73 -13.58 5.21
N LEU A 82 13.07 -13.53 6.37
CA LEU A 82 12.32 -12.34 6.81
C LEU A 82 13.19 -11.06 6.89
N ALA A 83 14.48 -11.18 7.19
CA ALA A 83 15.40 -10.04 7.14
C ALA A 83 15.48 -9.39 5.74
N SER A 84 15.50 -10.22 4.68
CA SER A 84 15.47 -9.74 3.30
C SER A 84 14.13 -9.10 2.95
N VAL A 85 13.01 -9.70 3.39
CA VAL A 85 11.67 -9.11 3.21
C VAL A 85 11.58 -7.75 3.91
N ARG A 86 12.04 -7.63 5.15
CA ARG A 86 12.05 -6.36 5.90
C ARG A 86 12.89 -5.31 5.19
N ARG A 87 14.08 -5.68 4.70
CA ARG A 87 14.93 -4.78 3.93
C ARG A 87 14.24 -4.33 2.64
N HIS A 88 13.60 -5.25 1.91
CA HIS A 88 12.83 -4.93 0.71
C HIS A 88 11.70 -3.95 1.00
N LEU A 89 10.89 -4.21 2.03
CA LEU A 89 9.78 -3.32 2.42
C LEU A 89 10.27 -1.95 2.90
N ALA A 90 11.39 -1.89 3.61
CA ALA A 90 12.03 -0.63 3.98
C ALA A 90 12.46 0.16 2.74
N LEU A 91 13.03 -0.52 1.74
CA LEU A 91 13.46 0.10 0.49
C LEU A 91 12.29 0.62 -0.36
N VAL A 92 11.19 -0.14 -0.43
CA VAL A 92 9.93 0.31 -1.06
C VAL A 92 9.44 1.61 -0.43
N ARG A 93 9.41 1.68 0.91
CA ARG A 93 9.01 2.89 1.66
C ARG A 93 9.95 4.06 1.41
N GLN A 94 11.26 3.80 1.39
CA GLN A 94 12.26 4.83 1.18
C GLN A 94 12.17 5.42 -0.23
N VAL A 95 12.04 4.56 -1.26
CA VAL A 95 11.82 5.00 -2.64
C VAL A 95 10.56 5.84 -2.76
N HIS A 96 9.43 5.38 -2.21
CA HIS A 96 8.18 6.15 -2.25
C HIS A 96 8.32 7.52 -1.57
N SER A 97 9.01 7.56 -0.42
CA SER A 97 9.27 8.79 0.32
C SER A 97 10.13 9.79 -0.45
N GLU A 98 11.18 9.32 -1.11
CA GLU A 98 12.03 10.19 -1.91
C GLU A 98 11.33 10.68 -3.17
N VAL A 99 10.55 9.82 -3.85
CA VAL A 99 9.72 10.26 -4.98
C VAL A 99 8.71 11.31 -4.53
N TRP A 100 8.06 11.11 -3.39
CA TRP A 100 7.14 12.10 -2.80
C TRP A 100 7.85 13.42 -2.52
N ARG A 101 8.99 13.38 -1.83
CA ARG A 101 9.77 14.57 -1.47
C ARG A 101 10.15 15.39 -2.72
N LEU A 102 10.76 14.74 -3.72
CA LEU A 102 11.17 15.42 -4.94
C LEU A 102 9.98 15.91 -5.77
N ALA A 103 8.86 15.18 -5.77
CA ALA A 103 7.63 15.63 -6.43
C ALA A 103 7.06 16.92 -5.84
N VAL A 104 7.19 17.10 -4.52
CA VAL A 104 6.78 18.32 -3.81
C VAL A 104 7.77 19.46 -4.05
N GLU A 105 9.07 19.17 -4.04
CA GLU A 105 10.12 20.17 -4.27
C GLU A 105 10.16 20.66 -5.72
N HIS A 106 9.85 19.79 -6.69
CA HIS A 106 9.92 20.05 -8.12
C HIS A 106 8.61 19.70 -8.83
N PRO A 107 7.54 20.50 -8.65
CA PRO A 107 6.20 20.16 -9.15
C PRO A 107 6.13 20.02 -10.67
N GLY A 108 6.98 20.72 -11.42
CA GLY A 108 7.07 20.65 -12.89
C GLY A 108 7.81 19.43 -13.44
N ARG A 109 8.50 18.63 -12.61
CA ARG A 109 9.24 17.44 -13.08
C ARG A 109 8.35 16.21 -13.16
N GLY A 110 8.37 15.51 -14.29
CA GLY A 110 7.58 14.29 -14.47
C GLY A 110 8.00 13.15 -13.51
N ILE A 111 7.03 12.40 -12.97
CA ILE A 111 7.30 11.15 -12.24
C ILE A 111 7.52 10.03 -13.26
N ARG A 112 8.72 9.98 -13.85
CA ARG A 112 9.13 9.00 -14.85
C ARG A 112 10.62 8.73 -14.76
N ARG A 113 11.07 7.69 -15.47
CA ARG A 113 12.43 7.18 -15.42
C ARG A 113 13.48 8.25 -15.66
N GLU A 114 13.29 9.09 -16.69
CA GLU A 114 14.26 10.08 -17.15
C GLU A 114 14.40 11.31 -16.22
N HIS A 115 13.55 11.43 -15.20
CA HIS A 115 13.58 12.54 -14.25
C HIS A 115 13.67 12.04 -12.82
N LEU A 116 12.55 12.02 -12.09
CA LEU A 116 12.58 11.81 -10.65
C LEU A 116 13.15 10.44 -10.25
N PHE A 117 12.95 9.38 -11.04
CA PHE A 117 13.53 8.08 -10.67
C PHE A 117 15.05 8.05 -10.81
N THR A 118 15.62 8.77 -11.77
CA THR A 118 17.07 8.99 -11.85
C THR A 118 17.57 9.75 -10.62
N ASP A 119 16.92 10.85 -10.25
CA ASP A 119 17.30 11.65 -9.07
C ASP A 119 17.24 10.82 -7.77
N VAL A 120 16.18 10.02 -7.60
CA VAL A 120 16.05 9.09 -6.46
C VAL A 120 17.13 8.02 -6.48
N SER A 121 17.46 7.46 -7.65
CA SER A 121 18.52 6.46 -7.76
C SER A 121 19.89 7.01 -7.34
N LEU A 122 20.18 8.27 -7.70
CA LEU A 122 21.39 8.97 -7.26
C LEU A 122 21.37 9.26 -5.76
N THR A 123 20.21 9.66 -5.23
CA THR A 123 20.03 9.92 -3.79
C THR A 123 20.20 8.64 -2.96
N LEU A 124 19.70 7.51 -3.47
CA LEU A 124 19.74 6.20 -2.82
C LEU A 124 20.89 5.32 -3.33
N ASN A 125 21.96 5.92 -3.86
CA ASN A 125 23.05 5.19 -4.51
C ASN A 125 23.69 4.11 -3.62
N ARG A 126 23.67 4.29 -2.29
CA ARG A 126 24.17 3.29 -1.33
C ARG A 126 23.44 1.94 -1.39
N GLU A 127 22.21 1.92 -1.90
CA GLU A 127 21.42 0.71 -2.10
C GLU A 127 21.61 0.10 -3.50
N GLY A 128 22.44 0.71 -4.35
CA GLY A 128 22.76 0.20 -5.69
C GLY A 128 21.56 0.15 -6.64
N LEU A 129 20.55 0.98 -6.41
CA LEU A 129 19.33 0.99 -7.23
C LEU A 129 19.57 1.70 -8.56
N SER A 130 19.21 1.05 -9.67
CA SER A 130 19.09 1.73 -10.97
C SER A 130 17.77 2.50 -11.06
N PRO A 131 17.62 3.47 -11.99
CA PRO A 131 16.35 4.16 -12.21
C PRO A 131 15.16 3.21 -12.48
N GLY A 132 15.40 2.11 -13.20
CA GLY A 132 14.37 1.07 -13.42
C GLY A 132 14.05 0.25 -12.16
N GLY A 133 15.01 0.09 -11.24
CA GLY A 133 14.78 -0.48 -9.92
C GLY A 133 13.88 0.42 -9.06
N VAL A 134 14.17 1.72 -9.04
CA VAL A 134 13.37 2.74 -8.35
C VAL A 134 11.94 2.75 -8.89
N GLU A 135 11.77 2.79 -10.20
CA GLU A 135 10.47 2.78 -10.85
C GLU A 135 9.60 1.58 -10.40
N ARG A 136 10.18 0.38 -10.43
CA ARG A 136 9.50 -0.84 -9.99
C ARG A 136 9.09 -0.78 -8.53
N LEU A 137 9.98 -0.32 -7.64
CA LEU A 137 9.68 -0.20 -6.20
C LEU A 137 8.62 0.88 -5.94
N TYR A 138 8.62 1.98 -6.69
CA TYR A 138 7.60 3.01 -6.59
C TYR A 138 6.21 2.48 -6.96
N TYR A 139 6.07 1.79 -8.10
CA TYR A 139 4.79 1.20 -8.48
C TYR A 139 4.35 0.06 -7.56
N GLN A 140 5.31 -0.71 -7.02
CA GLN A 140 5.03 -1.67 -5.96
C GLN A 140 4.41 -0.98 -4.73
N ALA A 141 4.94 0.17 -4.30
CA ALA A 141 4.36 0.92 -3.19
C ALA A 141 2.90 1.34 -3.49
N LEU A 142 2.62 1.82 -4.71
CA LEU A 142 1.25 2.18 -5.09
C LEU A 142 0.29 0.98 -5.04
N ALA A 143 0.75 -0.19 -5.49
CA ALA A 143 -0.02 -1.44 -5.39
C ALA A 143 -0.27 -1.87 -3.93
N GLN A 144 0.63 -1.50 -3.01
CA GLN A 144 0.49 -1.73 -1.57
C GLN A 144 -0.40 -0.69 -0.87
N GLY A 145 -1.01 0.24 -1.62
CA GLY A 145 -1.94 1.23 -1.09
C GLY A 145 -1.30 2.56 -0.69
N PHE A 146 -0.01 2.77 -0.99
CA PHE A 146 0.63 4.06 -0.76
C PHE A 146 -0.03 5.14 -1.63
N VAL A 147 0.02 6.39 -1.15
CA VAL A 147 -0.58 7.52 -1.86
C VAL A 147 0.05 7.67 -3.25
N ASN A 148 -0.80 7.78 -4.28
CA ASN A 148 -0.35 8.04 -5.63
C ASN A 148 0.07 9.51 -5.78
N VAL A 149 1.38 9.75 -5.74
CA VAL A 149 1.99 11.09 -5.80
C VAL A 149 1.56 11.85 -7.06
N ALA A 150 1.41 11.18 -8.20
CA ALA A 150 1.00 11.80 -9.45
C ALA A 150 -0.46 12.28 -9.40
N GLN A 151 -1.36 11.43 -8.90
CA GLN A 151 -2.78 11.77 -8.73
C GLN A 151 -2.96 12.90 -7.71
N TRP A 152 -2.24 12.82 -6.59
CA TRP A 152 -2.22 13.85 -5.57
C TRP A 152 -1.76 15.20 -6.16
N ARG A 153 -0.66 15.20 -6.92
CA ARG A 153 -0.14 16.42 -7.54
C ARG A 153 -1.14 17.06 -8.52
N ARG A 154 -1.80 16.26 -9.35
CA ARG A 154 -2.85 16.75 -10.26
C ARG A 154 -3.98 17.44 -9.50
N SER A 155 -4.40 16.83 -8.40
CA SER A 155 -5.46 17.37 -7.54
C SER A 155 -5.05 18.72 -6.94
N MET A 156 -3.79 18.85 -6.53
CA MET A 156 -3.25 20.09 -5.95
C MET A 156 -3.11 21.22 -6.96
N LEU A 157 -2.68 20.91 -8.18
CA LEU A 157 -2.61 21.89 -9.27
C LEU A 157 -4.01 22.39 -9.65
N ALA A 158 -5.01 21.50 -9.66
CA ALA A 158 -6.41 21.87 -9.92
C ALA A 158 -7.00 22.82 -8.85
N LEU A 159 -6.47 22.81 -7.62
CA LEU A 159 -6.94 23.64 -6.51
C LEU A 159 -6.21 25.00 -6.39
N GLY A 160 -5.46 25.43 -7.40
CA GLY A 160 -4.85 26.78 -7.41
C GLY A 160 -3.54 26.92 -6.61
N GLY A 161 -2.86 25.82 -6.29
CA GLY A 161 -1.41 25.79 -6.06
C GLY A 161 -0.83 26.48 -4.81
N SER A 162 -1.63 27.03 -3.89
CA SER A 162 -1.11 27.69 -2.68
C SER A 162 -1.24 26.82 -1.42
N VAL A 163 -0.69 25.61 -1.43
CA VAL A 163 -0.49 24.85 -0.19
C VAL A 163 0.92 25.11 0.32
N ARG A 164 1.03 25.75 1.49
CA ARG A 164 2.33 26.04 2.14
C ARG A 164 3.11 24.73 2.33
N LYS A 165 4.39 24.71 1.94
CA LYS A 165 5.31 23.55 2.04
C LYS A 165 5.31 22.85 3.41
N GLN A 166 5.00 23.57 4.50
CA GLN A 166 4.88 23.00 5.85
C GLN A 166 3.65 22.09 6.04
N GLY A 167 2.48 22.44 5.48
CA GLY A 167 1.28 21.59 5.55
C GLY A 167 1.46 20.27 4.79
N LEU A 168 2.24 20.29 3.72
CA LEU A 168 2.59 19.13 2.91
C LEU A 168 3.47 18.12 3.63
N LYS A 169 4.51 18.59 4.34
CA LYS A 169 5.37 17.72 5.15
C LYS A 169 4.59 17.09 6.31
N ALA A 170 3.67 17.83 6.92
CA ALA A 170 2.80 17.33 7.98
C ALA A 170 1.83 16.26 7.45
N ALA A 171 1.14 16.54 6.33
CA ALA A 171 0.23 15.57 5.69
C ALA A 171 0.95 14.29 5.25
N TYR A 172 2.18 14.40 4.75
CA TYR A 172 2.98 13.23 4.36
C TYR A 172 3.41 12.38 5.56
N ARG A 173 3.91 13.00 6.63
CA ARG A 173 4.23 12.28 7.88
C ARG A 173 3.00 11.58 8.44
N GLN A 174 1.87 12.28 8.48
CA GLN A 174 0.62 11.69 8.94
C GLN A 174 0.19 10.50 8.08
N ALA A 175 0.34 10.57 6.75
CA ALA A 175 0.02 9.48 5.83
C ALA A 175 0.95 8.26 5.96
N ILE A 176 2.26 8.47 6.19
CA ILE A 176 3.20 7.37 6.48
C ILE A 176 2.91 6.73 7.83
N ASP A 177 2.66 7.53 8.87
CA ASP A 177 2.44 7.03 10.22
C ASP A 177 1.15 6.19 10.29
N THR A 178 0.07 6.58 9.60
CA THR A 178 -1.14 5.74 9.46
C THR A 178 -0.93 4.45 8.67
N SER A 179 0.13 4.36 7.86
CA SER A 179 0.48 3.13 7.13
C SER A 179 1.37 2.18 7.94
N THR A 180 1.70 2.55 9.19
CA THR A 180 2.65 1.86 10.07
C THR A 180 1.99 1.10 11.23
N VAL A 181 0.64 1.04 11.26
CA VAL A 181 -0.15 0.25 12.23
C VAL A 181 -0.68 -1.03 11.59
#